data_AF-A0AAE1H422-F1
#
_entry.id   AF-A0AAE1H422-F1
#
_cell.length_a   1.000
_cell.length_b   1.000
_cell.length_c   1.000
_cell.angle_alpha   90.00
_cell.angle_beta   90.00
_cell.angle_gamma   90.00
#
_symmetry.space_group_name_H-M   'P 1'
#
loop_
_entity.id
_entity.type
_entity.pdbx_description
1 polymer ?
#
loop_
_entity_poly.entity_id
_entity_poly.type
_entity_poly.pdbx_seq_one_letter_code
_entity_poly.pdbx_strand_id
1 'polypeptide(L)'
;MGVGMHLAPPLQSKMQKHTDVYHNDAASEGHQGDDLISDLARLLEQGMLSDVVLQAQGNQQGGVSGDKASRVELRAHKAVLVARSPVFQRLLMSDMVESRTSTVAVDFPAHIMELVLRYAYAGSVDLGAEDAKGGGGKQSREAEAVTAMALLAAADYYQMSGLKRQCEGRLLQRVGLVPEEVLQTMLLADRYGARALKEAALDVAADHLKPLRQLPEWADFARHNHELVVELMGVLVDKLVKARQAMTVQAVKLEKVQQAAAVQADKLEKAQQAMTVQADKLEKAQQTVAVQADKLEKAQQAMTVQADKLEKAQQAMTVQADKPEQARQVVDELKTLQVLLAGIKNLRQAIQLIQTSA
;
A
#
# COMPACT_ATOMS: atom_id res chain seq x y z
N MET A 1 -53.66 -45.87 -24.41
CA MET A 1 -54.03 -46.18 -23.01
C MET A 1 -52.76 -46.14 -22.18
N GLY A 2 -52.48 -45.01 -21.52
CA GLY A 2 -51.30 -44.84 -20.68
C GLY A 2 -51.62 -45.24 -19.24
N VAL A 3 -50.86 -46.17 -18.69
CA VAL A 3 -50.98 -46.65 -17.32
C VAL A 3 -50.26 -45.66 -16.39
N GLY A 4 -51.01 -44.98 -15.52
CA GLY A 4 -50.47 -44.13 -14.48
C GLY A 4 -50.22 -44.91 -13.19
N MET A 5 -48.94 -45.12 -12.84
CA MET A 5 -48.55 -45.53 -11.49
C MET A 5 -48.45 -44.27 -10.60
N HIS A 6 -49.38 -44.14 -9.66
CA HIS A 6 -49.28 -43.17 -8.56
C HIS A 6 -48.25 -43.67 -7.53
N LEU A 7 -47.08 -43.02 -7.44
CA LEU A 7 -46.20 -43.11 -6.27
C LEU A 7 -46.71 -42.20 -5.15
N ALA A 8 -46.70 -42.72 -3.92
CA ALA A 8 -47.06 -42.03 -2.69
C ALA A 8 -46.11 -40.84 -2.35
N PRO A 9 -46.58 -39.80 -1.63
CA PRO A 9 -45.75 -38.65 -1.27
C PRO A 9 -44.72 -38.98 -0.16
N PRO A 10 -43.56 -38.29 -0.14
CA PRO A 10 -42.38 -38.76 0.59
C PRO A 10 -42.39 -38.35 2.07
N LEU A 11 -41.70 -39.18 2.86
CA LEU A 11 -41.42 -39.09 4.31
C LEU A 11 -40.83 -37.74 4.80
N GLN A 12 -40.45 -36.82 3.90
CA GLN A 12 -39.89 -35.50 4.23
C GLN A 12 -40.85 -34.63 5.06
N SER A 13 -42.16 -34.71 4.80
CA SER A 13 -43.15 -33.88 5.52
C SER A 13 -43.32 -34.28 7.00
N LYS A 14 -42.99 -35.51 7.39
CA LYS A 14 -43.08 -35.96 8.79
C LYS A 14 -41.86 -35.57 9.62
N MET A 15 -40.67 -35.49 9.02
CA MET A 15 -39.46 -35.05 9.72
C MET A 15 -39.44 -33.54 9.97
N GLN A 16 -39.94 -32.73 9.01
CA GLN A 16 -39.99 -31.27 9.15
C GLN A 16 -40.85 -30.80 10.33
N LYS A 17 -41.98 -31.48 10.59
CA LYS A 17 -42.82 -31.18 11.77
C LYS A 17 -42.13 -31.50 13.11
N HIS A 18 -41.15 -32.39 13.12
CA HIS A 18 -40.42 -32.77 14.33
C HIS A 18 -39.21 -31.86 14.61
N THR A 19 -38.71 -31.16 13.58
CA THR A 19 -37.68 -30.12 13.73
C THR A 19 -38.25 -28.78 14.18
N ASP A 20 -39.52 -28.50 13.88
CA ASP A 20 -40.19 -27.26 14.29
C ASP A 20 -40.40 -27.17 15.81
N VAL A 21 -40.42 -28.31 16.51
CA VAL A 21 -40.45 -28.36 17.99
C VAL A 21 -39.19 -27.73 18.61
N TYR A 22 -38.07 -27.72 17.89
CA TYR A 22 -36.80 -27.15 18.38
C TYR A 22 -36.56 -25.70 17.93
N HIS A 23 -37.43 -25.13 17.08
CA HIS A 23 -37.20 -23.82 16.48
C HIS A 23 -38.03 -22.68 17.10
N ASN A 24 -38.89 -22.95 18.09
CA ASN A 24 -39.86 -21.94 18.56
C ASN A 24 -39.78 -21.54 20.05
N ASP A 25 -38.80 -22.03 20.81
CA ASP A 25 -38.59 -21.64 22.23
C ASP A 25 -37.34 -20.77 22.46
N ALA A 26 -36.70 -20.27 21.40
CA ALA A 26 -35.50 -19.41 21.52
C ALA A 26 -35.81 -17.92 21.72
N ALA A 27 -37.06 -17.55 21.98
CA ALA A 27 -37.47 -16.17 22.17
C ALA A 27 -38.18 -15.99 23.52
N SER A 28 -37.43 -15.43 24.47
CA SER A 28 -37.92 -14.67 25.64
C SER A 28 -38.04 -15.33 27.01
N GLU A 29 -37.16 -16.25 27.39
CA GLU A 29 -36.95 -16.55 28.82
C GLU A 29 -35.45 -16.81 29.06
N GLY A 30 -34.80 -15.95 29.84
CA GLY A 30 -33.40 -16.14 30.25
C GLY A 30 -33.31 -17.30 31.23
N HIS A 31 -33.20 -18.53 30.71
CA HIS A 31 -33.11 -19.72 31.53
C HIS A 31 -31.68 -19.88 32.08
N GLN A 32 -31.60 -20.10 33.40
CA GLN A 32 -30.38 -20.59 34.04
C GLN A 32 -30.00 -21.95 33.42
N GLY A 33 -28.75 -22.12 32.99
CA GLY A 33 -28.26 -23.38 32.41
C GLY A 33 -28.02 -23.39 30.90
N ASP A 34 -28.43 -22.35 30.16
CA ASP A 34 -28.27 -22.32 28.70
C ASP A 34 -26.86 -21.89 28.24
N ASP A 35 -26.19 -21.05 29.04
CA ASP A 35 -24.81 -20.59 28.77
C ASP A 35 -23.91 -20.76 29.99
N LEU A 36 -22.98 -21.74 29.88
CA LEU A 36 -22.02 -22.07 30.92
C LEU A 36 -21.16 -20.86 31.34
N ILE A 37 -20.79 -20.00 30.39
CA ILE A 37 -19.93 -18.83 30.69
C ILE A 37 -20.70 -17.84 31.58
N SER A 38 -21.93 -17.52 31.22
CA SER A 38 -22.80 -16.65 32.01
C SER A 38 -23.10 -17.23 33.40
N ASP A 39 -23.30 -18.55 33.49
CA ASP A 39 -23.56 -19.20 34.78
C ASP A 39 -22.32 -19.19 35.69
N LEU A 40 -21.12 -19.45 35.15
CA LEU A 40 -19.86 -19.33 35.89
C LEU A 40 -19.59 -17.89 36.31
N ALA A 41 -19.86 -16.90 35.46
CA ALA A 41 -19.73 -15.49 35.81
C ALA A 41 -20.67 -15.11 36.98
N ARG A 42 -21.91 -15.60 36.95
CA ARG A 42 -22.89 -15.38 38.02
C ARG A 42 -22.43 -16.00 39.36
N LEU A 43 -21.77 -17.17 39.34
CA LEU A 43 -21.18 -17.76 40.55
C LEU A 43 -20.13 -16.85 41.18
N LEU A 44 -19.27 -16.24 40.36
CA LEU A 44 -18.27 -15.29 40.84
C LEU A 44 -18.93 -14.03 41.42
N GLU A 45 -19.89 -13.43 40.71
CA GLU A 45 -20.56 -12.20 41.12
C GLU A 45 -21.36 -12.34 42.42
N GLN A 46 -22.03 -13.49 42.60
CA GLN A 46 -22.83 -13.77 43.79
C GLN A 46 -22.01 -14.33 44.95
N GLY A 47 -20.77 -14.79 44.69
CA GLY A 47 -19.93 -15.47 45.67
C GLY A 47 -20.54 -16.77 46.20
N MET A 48 -21.48 -17.37 45.47
CA MET A 48 -22.20 -18.58 45.88
C MET A 48 -21.26 -19.78 45.86
N LEU A 49 -21.13 -20.50 46.99
CA LEU A 49 -20.22 -21.64 47.16
C LEU A 49 -18.73 -21.30 47.07
N SER A 50 -18.35 -20.03 47.25
CA SER A 50 -16.94 -19.63 47.29
C SER A 50 -16.21 -20.31 48.45
N ASP A 51 -15.08 -20.93 48.17
CA ASP A 51 -14.27 -21.70 49.12
C ASP A 51 -12.85 -21.14 49.28
N VAL A 52 -12.56 -19.97 48.69
CA VAL A 52 -11.29 -19.24 48.85
C VAL A 52 -11.51 -17.72 48.79
N VAL A 53 -10.71 -16.98 49.55
CA VAL A 53 -10.68 -15.51 49.57
C VAL A 53 -9.31 -15.00 49.12
N LEU A 54 -9.28 -14.15 48.11
CA LEU A 54 -8.09 -13.40 47.70
C LEU A 54 -8.10 -12.03 48.38
N GLN A 55 -7.02 -11.69 49.06
CA GLN A 55 -6.91 -10.44 49.81
C GLN A 55 -5.96 -9.49 49.08
N ALA A 56 -6.55 -8.58 48.30
CA ALA A 56 -5.88 -7.61 47.45
C ALA A 56 -5.76 -6.22 48.12
N GLN A 57 -4.88 -5.37 47.59
CA GLN A 57 -4.81 -3.98 48.04
C GLN A 57 -5.93 -3.14 47.39
N GLY A 58 -6.66 -2.36 48.19
CA GLY A 58 -7.67 -1.41 47.71
C GLY A 58 -7.05 -0.11 47.18
N ASN A 59 -7.74 0.57 46.26
CA ASN A 59 -7.31 1.87 45.75
C ASN A 59 -7.49 2.94 46.83
N GLN A 60 -6.42 3.66 47.18
CA GLN A 60 -6.52 4.86 48.02
C GLN A 60 -7.08 6.01 47.18
N GLN A 61 -8.37 6.32 47.35
CA GLN A 61 -8.93 7.59 46.91
C GLN A 61 -9.36 8.39 48.14
N GLY A 62 -8.48 9.31 48.56
CA GLY A 62 -8.79 10.47 49.41
C GLY A 62 -8.94 10.20 50.92
N GLY A 63 -8.05 10.78 51.73
CA GLY A 63 -8.30 10.98 53.16
C GLY A 63 -7.09 10.71 54.05
N VAL A 64 -6.57 11.78 54.65
CA VAL A 64 -5.48 11.81 55.63
C VAL A 64 -5.79 10.90 56.82
N SER A 65 -4.87 9.98 57.13
CA SER A 65 -4.41 9.56 58.47
C SER A 65 -3.95 8.12 58.39
N GLY A 66 -2.68 7.87 58.73
CA GLY A 66 -2.10 6.54 58.71
C GLY A 66 -2.80 5.60 59.68
N ASP A 67 -3.54 4.62 59.14
CA ASP A 67 -3.73 3.33 59.78
C ASP A 67 -4.30 2.31 58.76
N LYS A 68 -3.55 1.23 58.53
CA LYS A 68 -3.86 -0.01 57.78
C LYS A 68 -4.29 0.16 56.31
N ALA A 69 -3.48 -0.40 55.40
CA ALA A 69 -3.87 -0.62 54.01
C ALA A 69 -5.25 -1.28 53.94
N SER A 70 -6.24 -0.59 53.37
CA SER A 70 -7.58 -1.15 53.15
C SER A 70 -7.44 -2.36 52.23
N ARG A 71 -7.65 -3.55 52.79
CA ARG A 71 -7.50 -4.82 52.09
C ARG A 71 -8.87 -5.25 51.58
N VAL A 72 -8.99 -5.44 50.27
CA VAL A 72 -10.22 -5.85 49.61
C VAL A 72 -10.24 -7.36 49.52
N GLU A 73 -11.34 -7.97 49.98
CA GLU A 73 -11.55 -9.42 49.92
C GLU A 73 -12.35 -9.79 48.68
N LEU A 74 -11.76 -10.59 47.81
CA LEU A 74 -12.37 -11.10 46.58
C LEU A 74 -12.63 -12.59 46.76
N ARG A 75 -13.91 -12.98 46.76
CA ARG A 75 -14.33 -14.38 46.91
C ARG A 75 -14.22 -15.12 45.58
N ALA A 76 -13.75 -16.37 45.62
CA ALA A 76 -13.59 -17.20 44.42
C ALA A 76 -13.72 -18.70 44.76
N HIS A 77 -13.52 -19.53 43.75
CA HIS A 77 -13.60 -20.99 43.81
C HIS A 77 -12.24 -21.62 43.51
N LYS A 78 -11.72 -22.43 44.43
CA LYS A 78 -10.43 -23.13 44.28
C LYS A 78 -10.39 -23.94 43.00
N ALA A 79 -11.45 -24.69 42.71
CA ALA A 79 -11.54 -25.54 41.52
C ALA A 79 -11.29 -24.74 40.22
N VAL A 80 -11.87 -23.54 40.12
CA VAL A 80 -11.68 -22.67 38.95
C VAL A 80 -10.27 -22.09 38.93
N LEU A 81 -9.78 -21.54 40.04
CA LEU A 81 -8.45 -20.92 40.10
C LEU A 81 -7.32 -21.91 39.78
N VAL A 82 -7.38 -23.10 40.38
CA VAL A 82 -6.43 -24.19 40.16
C VAL A 82 -6.42 -24.64 38.71
N ALA A 83 -7.60 -24.79 38.09
CA ALA A 83 -7.71 -25.20 36.69
C ALA A 83 -7.18 -24.15 35.70
N ARG A 84 -7.22 -22.87 36.07
CA ARG A 84 -6.93 -21.75 35.17
C ARG A 84 -5.54 -21.14 35.36
N SER A 85 -4.85 -21.45 36.47
CA SER A 85 -3.53 -20.92 36.79
C SER A 85 -2.65 -21.96 37.49
N PRO A 86 -1.49 -22.33 36.89
CA PRO A 86 -0.49 -23.16 37.55
C PRO A 86 0.08 -22.56 38.85
N VAL A 87 0.01 -21.24 39.01
CA VAL A 87 0.45 -20.55 40.23
C VAL A 87 -0.57 -20.77 41.34
N PHE A 88 -1.86 -20.54 41.08
CA PHE A 88 -2.90 -20.85 42.06
C PHE A 88 -2.98 -22.34 42.38
N GLN A 89 -2.74 -23.22 41.39
CA GLN A 89 -2.61 -24.66 41.63
C GLN A 89 -1.56 -24.96 42.70
N ARG A 90 -0.34 -24.43 42.56
CA ARG A 90 0.73 -24.64 43.54
C ARG A 90 0.41 -24.03 44.90
N LEU A 91 -0.19 -22.84 44.93
CA LEU A 91 -0.54 -22.16 46.19
C LEU A 91 -1.64 -22.90 46.95
N LEU A 92 -2.68 -23.37 46.25
CA LEU A 92 -3.89 -23.91 46.88
C LEU A 92 -3.88 -25.44 47.04
N MET A 93 -3.01 -26.16 46.31
CA MET A 93 -2.86 -27.62 46.43
C MET A 93 -1.59 -28.06 47.17
N SER A 94 -0.79 -27.12 47.70
CA SER A 94 0.35 -27.43 48.56
C SER A 94 -0.06 -27.50 50.04
N ASP A 95 0.84 -27.94 50.91
CA ASP A 95 0.63 -27.95 52.37
C ASP A 95 0.87 -26.59 53.07
N MET A 96 0.91 -25.50 52.28
CA MET A 96 1.18 -24.14 52.78
C MET A 96 -0.03 -23.50 53.48
N VAL A 97 0.19 -22.32 54.08
CA VAL A 97 -0.80 -21.59 54.90
C VAL A 97 -2.05 -21.24 54.08
N GLU A 98 -1.87 -20.93 52.81
CA GLU A 98 -2.92 -20.55 51.86
C GLU A 98 -3.93 -21.69 51.66
N SER A 99 -3.44 -22.92 51.55
CA SER A 99 -4.28 -24.12 51.42
C SER A 99 -5.11 -24.38 52.67
N ARG A 100 -4.49 -24.19 53.86
CA ARG A 100 -5.12 -24.43 55.17
C ARG A 100 -6.12 -23.34 55.56
N THR A 101 -5.79 -22.10 55.28
CA THR A 101 -6.61 -20.93 55.66
C THR A 101 -7.63 -20.54 54.58
N SER A 102 -7.51 -21.12 53.38
CA SER A 102 -8.33 -20.75 52.21
C SER A 102 -8.30 -19.24 51.93
N THR A 103 -7.19 -18.59 52.27
CA THR A 103 -7.00 -17.15 52.16
C THR A 103 -5.65 -16.91 51.50
N VAL A 104 -5.62 -16.15 50.41
CA VAL A 104 -4.42 -15.89 49.61
C VAL A 104 -4.14 -14.40 49.58
N ALA A 105 -2.96 -13.99 50.01
CA ALA A 105 -2.47 -12.63 49.80
C ALA A 105 -2.05 -12.47 48.33
N VAL A 106 -2.56 -11.44 47.66
CA VAL A 106 -2.20 -11.16 46.26
C VAL A 106 -1.46 -9.84 46.14
N ASP A 107 -0.46 -9.81 45.26
CA ASP A 107 0.46 -8.67 45.09
C ASP A 107 -0.10 -7.58 44.16
N PHE A 108 -1.26 -7.82 43.56
CA PHE A 108 -1.88 -6.93 42.58
C PHE A 108 -3.07 -6.16 43.17
N PRO A 109 -3.36 -4.93 42.66
CA PRO A 109 -4.53 -4.17 43.07
C PRO A 109 -5.85 -4.91 42.84
N ALA A 110 -6.85 -4.62 43.67
CA ALA A 110 -8.16 -5.27 43.60
C ALA A 110 -8.79 -5.21 42.19
N HIS A 111 -8.77 -4.04 41.55
CA HIS A 111 -9.34 -3.86 40.20
C HIS A 111 -8.66 -4.72 39.12
N ILE A 112 -7.35 -4.98 39.24
CA ILE A 112 -6.63 -5.90 38.33
C ILE A 112 -6.99 -7.35 38.63
N MET A 113 -7.09 -7.70 39.91
CA MET A 113 -7.48 -9.04 40.34
C MET A 113 -8.92 -9.39 39.95
N GLU A 114 -9.83 -8.43 39.95
CA GLU A 114 -11.18 -8.60 39.42
C GLU A 114 -11.16 -8.98 37.93
N LEU A 115 -10.30 -8.37 37.12
CA LEU A 115 -10.15 -8.72 35.70
C LEU A 115 -9.53 -10.12 35.53
N VAL A 116 -8.54 -10.48 36.35
CA VAL A 116 -7.97 -11.84 36.38
C VAL A 116 -9.06 -12.87 36.72
N LEU A 117 -9.91 -12.57 37.71
CA LEU A 117 -11.03 -13.43 38.08
C LEU A 117 -12.07 -13.50 36.96
N ARG A 118 -12.49 -12.38 36.36
CA ARG A 118 -13.41 -12.40 35.21
C ARG A 118 -12.87 -13.28 34.07
N TYR A 119 -11.59 -13.17 33.73
CA TYR A 119 -10.97 -14.06 32.75
C TYR A 119 -10.99 -15.54 33.15
N ALA A 120 -10.78 -15.83 34.44
CA ALA A 120 -10.76 -17.20 34.93
C ALA A 120 -12.11 -17.90 34.71
N TYR A 121 -13.23 -17.18 34.90
CA TYR A 121 -14.59 -17.72 34.77
C TYR A 121 -15.17 -17.59 33.37
N ALA A 122 -14.87 -16.50 32.64
CA ALA A 122 -15.49 -16.22 31.34
C ALA A 122 -14.59 -16.54 30.13
N GLY A 123 -13.27 -16.66 30.32
CA GLY A 123 -12.33 -16.92 29.24
C GLY A 123 -11.97 -15.70 28.37
N SER A 124 -12.62 -14.56 28.57
CA SER A 124 -12.31 -13.28 27.92
C SER A 124 -12.42 -12.11 28.90
N VAL A 125 -11.74 -11.01 28.58
CA VAL A 125 -11.87 -9.74 29.30
C VAL A 125 -11.99 -8.60 28.30
N ASP A 126 -13.06 -7.84 28.41
CA ASP A 126 -13.28 -6.67 27.57
C ASP A 126 -12.59 -5.44 28.18
N LEU A 127 -11.33 -5.23 27.80
CA LEU A 127 -10.53 -4.08 28.26
C LEU A 127 -11.03 -2.74 27.71
N GLY A 128 -11.89 -2.74 26.68
CA GLY A 128 -12.43 -1.53 26.05
C GLY A 128 -13.90 -1.24 26.34
N ALA A 129 -14.57 -2.00 27.21
CA ALA A 129 -16.01 -1.87 27.44
C ALA A 129 -16.40 -0.68 28.33
N GLU A 130 -15.48 -0.14 29.14
CA GLU A 130 -15.76 1.05 29.97
C GLU A 130 -15.88 2.34 29.12
N ASP A 131 -15.36 2.33 27.90
CA ASP A 131 -15.48 3.43 26.93
C ASP A 131 -16.83 3.46 26.19
N ALA A 132 -17.68 2.43 26.33
CA ALA A 132 -18.98 2.40 25.66
C ALA A 132 -20.02 3.36 26.29
N LYS A 133 -19.75 3.92 27.48
CA LYS A 133 -20.66 4.82 28.20
C LYS A 133 -20.12 6.22 28.46
N GLY A 134 -18.89 6.55 28.05
CA GLY A 134 -18.30 7.88 28.23
C GLY A 134 -17.26 8.14 27.14
N GLY A 135 -17.41 9.26 26.42
CA GLY A 135 -16.68 9.56 25.19
C GLY A 135 -15.16 9.33 25.27
N GLY A 136 -14.63 8.66 24.24
CA GLY A 136 -13.21 8.34 24.06
C GLY A 136 -12.30 9.56 24.02
N GLY A 137 -11.93 10.06 25.20
CA GLY A 137 -10.93 11.09 25.39
C GLY A 137 -9.54 10.50 25.59
N LYS A 138 -8.49 11.34 25.43
CA LYS A 138 -7.09 10.95 25.64
C LYS A 138 -6.83 10.32 27.03
N GLN A 139 -7.57 10.76 28.06
CA GLN A 139 -7.45 10.28 29.44
C GLN A 139 -8.00 8.86 29.66
N SER A 140 -9.12 8.47 29.03
CA SER A 140 -9.61 7.09 29.20
C SER A 140 -8.72 6.10 28.46
N ARG A 141 -8.15 6.54 27.33
CA ARG A 141 -7.12 5.78 26.62
C ARG A 141 -5.88 5.58 27.49
N GLU A 142 -5.31 6.61 28.10
CA GLU A 142 -4.14 6.44 28.97
C GLU A 142 -4.43 5.47 30.14
N ALA A 143 -5.56 5.63 30.82
CA ALA A 143 -5.98 4.75 31.92
C ALA A 143 -6.11 3.28 31.47
N GLU A 144 -6.73 3.04 30.32
CA GLU A 144 -6.84 1.70 29.72
C GLU A 144 -5.47 1.07 29.46
N ALA A 145 -4.45 1.86 29.05
CA ALA A 145 -3.10 1.32 28.80
C ALA A 145 -2.48 0.86 30.11
N VAL A 146 -2.57 1.70 31.14
CA VAL A 146 -2.06 1.37 32.47
C VAL A 146 -2.74 0.10 33.00
N THR A 147 -4.05 -0.03 32.83
CA THR A 147 -4.79 -1.25 33.20
C THR A 147 -4.35 -2.46 32.39
N ALA A 148 -4.22 -2.35 31.07
CA ALA A 148 -3.78 -3.44 30.21
C ALA A 148 -2.34 -3.89 30.51
N MET A 149 -1.46 -2.94 30.84
CA MET A 149 -0.08 -3.21 31.27
C MET A 149 -0.02 -3.92 32.63
N ALA A 150 -0.80 -3.46 33.61
CA ALA A 150 -0.87 -4.10 34.92
C ALA A 150 -1.52 -5.49 34.84
N LEU A 151 -2.52 -5.67 33.96
CA LEU A 151 -3.12 -6.97 33.71
C LEU A 151 -2.17 -7.92 32.98
N LEU A 152 -1.35 -7.42 32.05
CA LEU A 152 -0.28 -8.20 31.41
C LEU A 152 0.69 -8.75 32.47
N ALA A 153 1.10 -7.91 33.42
CA ALA A 153 1.95 -8.31 34.54
C ALA A 153 1.31 -9.42 35.39
N ALA A 154 0.03 -9.26 35.74
CA ALA A 154 -0.71 -10.27 36.49
C ALA A 154 -0.87 -11.57 35.70
N ALA A 155 -1.17 -11.48 34.40
CA ALA A 155 -1.33 -12.63 33.53
C ALA A 155 -0.04 -13.46 33.41
N ASP A 156 1.11 -12.79 33.33
CA ASP A 156 2.42 -13.46 33.32
C ASP A 156 2.74 -14.10 34.68
N TYR A 157 2.55 -13.35 35.78
CA TYR A 157 2.77 -13.83 37.15
C TYR A 157 1.93 -15.07 37.46
N TYR A 158 0.63 -15.03 37.16
CA TYR A 158 -0.29 -16.16 37.36
C TYR A 158 -0.23 -17.20 36.23
N GLN A 159 0.67 -17.03 35.24
CA GLN A 159 0.90 -17.96 34.13
C GLN A 159 -0.36 -18.27 33.30
N MET A 160 -1.17 -17.24 33.05
CA MET A 160 -2.41 -17.32 32.28
C MET A 160 -2.18 -16.88 30.83
N SER A 161 -1.59 -17.76 30.01
CA SER A 161 -1.12 -17.41 28.65
C SER A 161 -2.20 -16.86 27.72
N GLY A 162 -3.46 -17.28 27.85
CA GLY A 162 -4.56 -16.75 27.06
C GLY A 162 -4.92 -15.30 27.41
N LEU A 163 -4.90 -14.94 28.70
CA LEU A 163 -5.09 -13.57 29.16
C LEU A 163 -3.93 -12.68 28.72
N LYS A 164 -2.70 -13.20 28.82
CA LYS A 164 -1.50 -12.52 28.35
C LYS A 164 -1.62 -12.14 26.87
N ARG A 165 -2.04 -13.07 26.01
CA ARG A 165 -2.27 -12.80 24.57
C ARG A 165 -3.37 -11.76 24.32
N GLN A 166 -4.45 -11.75 25.11
CA GLN A 166 -5.50 -10.73 24.99
C GLN A 166 -4.96 -9.34 25.35
N CYS A 167 -4.15 -9.23 26.40
CA CYS A 167 -3.49 -7.98 26.79
C CYS A 167 -2.51 -7.50 25.71
N GLU A 168 -1.66 -8.39 25.19
CA GLU A 168 -0.72 -8.08 24.10
C GLU A 168 -1.46 -7.60 22.85
N GLY A 169 -2.52 -8.29 22.44
CA GLY A 169 -3.34 -7.88 21.28
C GLY A 169 -3.98 -6.51 21.46
N ARG A 170 -4.45 -6.20 22.67
CA ARG A 170 -5.03 -4.89 22.98
C ARG A 170 -3.98 -3.77 22.98
N LEU A 171 -2.81 -4.03 23.57
CA LEU A 171 -1.70 -3.07 23.57
C LEU A 171 -1.16 -2.84 22.16
N LEU A 172 -1.05 -3.88 21.32
CA LEU A 172 -0.63 -3.77 19.93
C LEU A 172 -1.56 -2.87 19.09
N GLN A 173 -2.87 -2.90 19.32
CA GLN A 173 -3.81 -1.97 18.68
C GLN A 173 -3.56 -0.50 19.02
N ARG A 174 -2.71 -0.23 20.03
CA ARG A 174 -2.50 1.10 20.60
C ARG A 174 -1.10 1.68 20.43
N VAL A 175 -0.08 0.83 20.29
CA VAL A 175 1.36 1.20 20.25
C VAL A 175 1.69 2.34 19.27
N GLY A 176 0.84 2.65 18.30
CA GLY A 176 1.08 3.70 17.29
C GLY A 176 0.75 5.16 17.65
N LEU A 177 0.59 5.57 18.92
CA LEU A 177 -0.05 6.88 19.21
C LEU A 177 0.67 7.88 20.12
N VAL A 178 1.62 7.49 20.99
CA VAL A 178 2.31 8.46 21.87
C VAL A 178 3.77 8.05 22.14
N PRO A 179 4.78 8.90 21.85
CA PRO A 179 6.20 8.60 22.14
C PRO A 179 6.48 8.28 23.61
N GLU A 180 5.81 8.96 24.54
CA GLU A 180 5.96 8.77 25.99
C GLU A 180 5.58 7.34 26.42
N GLU A 181 4.54 6.76 25.81
CA GLU A 181 4.07 5.39 26.12
C GLU A 181 5.01 4.31 25.55
N VAL A 182 5.78 4.62 24.50
CA VAL A 182 6.61 3.63 23.81
C VAL A 182 7.72 3.11 24.72
N LEU A 183 8.39 3.97 25.49
CA LEU A 183 9.48 3.54 26.39
C LEU A 183 8.98 2.60 27.49
N GLN A 184 7.86 2.95 28.12
CA GLN A 184 7.24 2.12 29.14
C GLN A 184 6.73 0.79 28.55
N THR A 185 6.14 0.84 27.36
CA THR A 185 5.68 -0.36 26.65
C THR A 185 6.83 -1.30 26.31
N MET A 186 7.97 -0.77 25.83
CA MET A 186 9.16 -1.57 25.57
C MET A 186 9.67 -2.26 26.83
N LEU A 187 9.76 -1.53 27.94
CA LEU A 187 10.24 -2.06 29.22
C LEU A 187 9.34 -3.20 29.72
N LEU A 188 8.03 -3.00 29.69
CA LEU A 188 7.08 -4.00 30.18
C LEU A 188 6.99 -5.21 29.24
N ALA A 189 7.03 -4.97 27.93
CA ALA A 189 7.01 -6.05 26.95
C ALA A 189 8.25 -6.95 27.07
N ASP A 190 9.41 -6.35 27.34
CA ASP A 190 10.63 -7.09 27.64
C ASP A 190 10.53 -7.86 28.97
N ARG A 191 10.14 -7.16 30.05
CA ARG A 191 10.03 -7.74 31.39
C ARG A 191 9.11 -8.97 31.45
N TYR A 192 7.98 -8.92 30.74
CA TYR A 192 7.01 -10.00 30.72
C TYR A 192 7.13 -10.88 29.46
N GLY A 193 8.20 -10.78 28.67
CA GLY A 193 8.41 -11.64 27.49
C GLY A 193 7.30 -11.58 26.42
N ALA A 194 6.65 -10.43 26.27
CA ALA A 194 5.63 -10.16 25.25
C ALA A 194 6.31 -9.80 23.92
N ARG A 195 6.78 -10.82 23.20
CA ARG A 195 7.67 -10.65 22.04
C ARG A 195 7.07 -9.78 20.92
N ALA A 196 5.83 -10.05 20.50
CA ALA A 196 5.21 -9.32 19.40
C ALA A 196 5.00 -7.84 19.77
N LEU A 197 4.63 -7.56 21.02
CA LEU A 197 4.49 -6.20 21.54
C LEU A 197 5.84 -5.49 21.59
N LYS A 198 6.90 -6.18 22.03
CA LYS A 198 8.27 -5.65 22.08
C LYS A 198 8.79 -5.29 20.68
N GLU A 199 8.63 -6.19 19.70
CA GLU A 199 9.03 -5.96 18.31
C GLU A 199 8.30 -4.75 17.72
N ALA A 200 6.98 -4.65 17.91
CA ALA A 200 6.20 -3.51 17.44
C ALA A 200 6.60 -2.20 18.13
N ALA A 201 6.86 -2.23 19.43
CA ALA A 201 7.29 -1.05 20.19
C ALA A 201 8.70 -0.58 19.75
N LEU A 202 9.62 -1.50 19.49
CA LEU A 202 10.94 -1.21 18.92
C LEU A 202 10.84 -0.58 17.52
N ASP A 203 9.95 -1.10 16.67
CA ASP A 203 9.70 -0.54 15.34
C ASP A 203 9.18 0.90 15.41
N VAL A 204 8.19 1.17 16.25
CA VAL A 204 7.65 2.53 16.47
C VAL A 204 8.71 3.43 17.10
N ALA A 205 9.51 2.92 18.03
CA ALA A 205 10.60 3.67 18.64
C ALA A 205 11.65 4.08 17.60
N ALA A 206 11.98 3.18 16.67
CA ALA A 206 12.91 3.48 15.59
C ALA A 206 12.36 4.56 14.64
N ASP A 207 11.05 4.53 14.32
CA ASP A 207 10.40 5.52 13.46
C ASP A 207 10.29 6.90 14.13
N HIS A 208 10.16 6.93 15.46
CA HIS A 208 9.98 8.15 16.25
C HIS A 208 11.17 8.47 17.17
N LEU A 209 12.39 8.01 16.82
CA LEU A 209 13.58 8.17 17.66
C LEU A 209 13.89 9.63 18.01
N LYS A 210 13.66 10.56 17.07
CA LYS A 210 13.99 11.98 17.28
C LYS A 210 13.14 12.60 18.40
N PRO A 211 11.79 12.51 18.39
CA PRO A 211 10.96 12.86 19.53
C PRO A 211 11.32 12.11 20.81
N LEU A 212 11.58 10.80 20.73
CA LEU A 212 11.90 9.99 21.92
C LEU A 212 13.14 10.48 22.65
N ARG A 213 14.20 10.85 21.92
CA ARG A 213 15.43 11.39 22.52
C ARG A 213 15.26 12.76 23.20
N GLN A 214 14.14 13.44 22.96
CA GLN A 214 13.82 14.72 23.59
C GLN A 214 13.04 14.54 24.90
N LEU A 215 12.57 13.32 25.19
CA LEU A 215 11.90 13.02 26.46
C LEU A 215 12.89 13.09 27.62
N PRO A 216 12.49 13.67 28.77
CA PRO A 216 13.37 13.76 29.94
C PRO A 216 13.78 12.38 30.47
N GLU A 217 12.91 11.38 30.36
CA GLU A 217 13.16 10.01 30.85
C GLU A 217 14.11 9.21 29.93
N TRP A 218 14.36 9.67 28.70
CA TRP A 218 15.19 8.93 27.73
C TRP A 218 16.60 8.65 28.25
N ALA A 219 17.23 9.63 28.91
CA ALA A 219 18.60 9.50 29.39
C ALA A 219 18.70 8.39 30.45
N ASP A 220 17.73 8.31 31.36
CA ASP A 220 17.68 7.28 32.38
C ASP A 220 17.27 5.93 31.79
N PHE A 221 16.33 5.91 30.85
CA PHE A 221 15.97 4.71 30.10
C PHE A 221 17.20 4.10 29.42
N ALA A 222 17.97 4.89 28.68
CA ALA A 222 19.12 4.41 27.93
C ALA A 222 20.26 3.91 28.83
N ARG A 223 20.42 4.51 30.03
CA ARG A 223 21.43 4.10 31.02
C ARG A 223 21.13 2.79 31.71
N HIS A 224 19.86 2.45 31.89
CA HIS A 224 19.47 1.25 32.66
C HIS A 224 19.04 0.09 31.78
N ASN A 225 18.73 0.32 30.50
CA ASN A 225 18.14 -0.67 29.60
C ASN A 225 19.02 -0.90 28.36
N HIS A 226 20.28 -1.31 28.57
CA HIS A 226 21.27 -1.48 27.50
C HIS A 226 20.83 -2.49 26.43
N GLU A 227 20.25 -3.62 26.83
CA GLU A 227 19.78 -4.65 25.89
C GLU A 227 18.71 -4.10 24.95
N LEU A 228 17.71 -3.40 25.50
CA LEU A 228 16.68 -2.71 24.71
C LEU A 228 17.24 -1.66 23.76
N VAL A 229 18.27 -0.90 24.18
CA VAL A 229 18.93 0.08 23.32
C VAL A 229 19.70 -0.61 22.19
N VAL A 230 20.39 -1.72 22.47
CA VAL A 230 21.10 -2.50 21.45
C VAL A 230 20.13 -3.07 20.42
N GLU A 231 19.00 -3.62 20.87
CA GLU A 231 17.94 -4.10 19.97
C GLU A 231 17.36 -2.97 19.11
N LEU A 232 17.09 -1.81 19.71
CA LEU A 232 16.63 -0.61 18.99
C LEU A 232 17.64 -0.16 17.92
N MET A 233 18.93 -0.18 18.26
CA MET A 233 20.00 0.11 17.30
C MET A 233 20.03 -0.92 16.16
N GLY A 234 19.79 -2.21 16.45
CA GLY A 234 19.62 -3.25 15.44
C GLY A 234 18.50 -2.92 14.46
N VAL A 235 17.31 -2.57 14.97
CA VAL A 235 16.15 -2.16 14.16
C VAL A 235 16.47 -0.93 13.30
N LEU A 236 17.17 0.07 13.86
CA LEU A 236 17.60 1.25 13.11
C LEU A 236 18.57 0.91 11.97
N VAL A 237 19.54 0.02 12.22
CA VAL A 237 20.47 -0.46 11.20
C VAL A 237 19.71 -1.18 10.08
N ASP A 238 18.77 -2.06 10.43
CA ASP A 238 17.95 -2.78 9.43
C ASP A 238 17.13 -1.81 8.57
N LYS A 239 16.52 -0.79 9.18
CA LYS A 239 15.79 0.26 8.45
C LYS A 239 16.72 1.07 7.53
N LEU A 240 17.92 1.42 7.98
CA LEU A 240 18.93 2.11 7.15
C LEU A 240 19.42 1.26 5.98
N VAL A 241 19.66 -0.04 6.20
CA VAL A 241 20.06 -0.98 5.14
C VAL A 241 18.95 -1.09 4.09
N LYS A 242 17.69 -1.27 4.52
CA LYS A 242 16.53 -1.29 3.62
C LYS A 242 16.40 0.01 2.82
N ALA A 243 16.55 1.17 3.46
CA ALA A 243 16.49 2.47 2.78
C ALA A 243 17.62 2.63 1.75
N ARG A 244 18.84 2.21 2.09
CA ARG A 244 19.99 2.21 1.18
C ARG A 244 19.75 1.31 -0.04
N GLN A 245 19.23 0.10 0.17
CA GLN A 245 18.89 -0.83 -0.90
C GLN A 245 17.79 -0.27 -1.82
N ALA A 246 16.79 0.41 -1.27
CA ALA A 246 15.77 1.09 -2.07
C ALA A 246 16.37 2.19 -2.94
N MET A 247 17.30 2.98 -2.38
CA MET A 247 18.02 4.03 -3.11
C MET A 247 18.90 3.47 -4.23
N THR A 248 19.62 2.37 -4.01
CA THR A 248 20.44 1.75 -5.07
C THR A 248 19.59 1.23 -6.22
N VAL A 249 18.43 0.62 -5.93
CA VAL A 249 17.48 0.19 -6.96
C VAL A 249 16.97 1.38 -7.77
N GLN A 250 16.68 2.51 -7.13
CA GLN A 250 16.28 3.73 -7.82
C GLN A 250 17.41 4.31 -8.69
N ALA A 251 18.66 4.31 -8.20
CA ALA A 251 19.82 4.75 -8.96
C ALA A 251 20.04 3.92 -10.23
N VAL A 252 19.94 2.59 -10.13
CA VAL A 252 20.04 1.69 -11.31
C VAL A 252 18.91 1.94 -12.30
N LYS A 253 17.69 2.23 -11.83
CA LYS A 253 16.57 2.60 -12.72
C LYS A 253 16.87 3.92 -13.44
N LEU A 254 17.41 4.92 -12.74
CA LEU A 254 17.78 6.20 -13.33
C LEU A 254 18.87 6.04 -14.39
N GLU A 255 19.89 5.21 -14.11
CA GLU A 255 20.96 4.90 -15.06
C GLU A 255 20.41 4.27 -16.35
N LYS A 256 19.47 3.32 -16.25
CA LYS A 256 18.80 2.74 -17.42
C LYS A 256 18.03 3.78 -18.24
N VAL A 257 17.35 4.72 -17.57
CA VAL A 257 16.65 5.82 -18.25
C VAL A 257 17.64 6.73 -18.97
N GLN A 258 18.78 7.05 -18.35
CA GLN A 258 19.85 7.84 -18.98
C GLN A 258 20.44 7.14 -20.20
N GLN A 259 20.74 5.84 -20.11
CA GLN A 259 21.23 5.05 -21.25
C GLN A 259 20.22 5.01 -22.41
N ALA A 260 18.94 4.81 -22.11
CA ALA A 260 17.89 4.85 -23.14
C ALA A 260 17.77 6.23 -23.81
N ALA A 261 17.94 7.31 -23.04
CA ALA A 261 17.95 8.67 -23.56
C ALA A 261 19.16 8.92 -24.47
N ALA A 262 20.36 8.45 -24.11
CA ALA A 262 21.56 8.54 -24.95
C ALA A 262 21.36 7.83 -26.30
N VAL A 263 20.79 6.61 -26.30
CA VAL A 263 20.46 5.88 -27.53
C VAL A 263 19.49 6.65 -28.42
N GLN A 264 18.55 7.41 -27.83
CA GLN A 264 17.66 8.26 -28.63
C GLN A 264 18.32 9.51 -29.18
N ALA A 265 19.23 10.13 -28.43
CA ALA A 265 20.02 11.25 -28.92
C ALA A 265 20.84 10.83 -30.16
N ASP A 266 21.52 9.68 -30.12
CA ASP A 266 22.28 9.14 -31.25
C ASP A 266 21.40 8.88 -32.49
N LYS A 267 20.18 8.36 -32.27
CA LYS A 267 19.22 8.14 -33.37
C LYS A 267 18.77 9.45 -34.00
N LEU A 268 18.51 10.48 -33.18
CA LEU A 268 18.12 11.80 -33.64
C LEU A 268 19.25 12.46 -34.43
N GLU A 269 20.50 12.35 -33.97
CA GLU A 269 21.67 12.87 -34.67
C GLU A 269 21.83 12.20 -36.04
N LYS A 270 21.73 10.87 -36.12
CA LYS A 270 21.76 10.14 -37.40
C LYS A 270 20.62 10.56 -38.34
N ALA A 271 19.43 10.80 -37.81
CA ALA A 271 18.30 11.30 -38.61
C ALA A 271 18.54 12.72 -39.13
N GLN A 272 19.14 13.60 -38.31
CA GLN A 272 19.54 14.95 -38.72
C GLN A 272 20.62 14.91 -39.80
N GLN A 273 21.65 14.07 -39.66
CA GLN A 273 22.69 13.90 -40.69
C GLN A 273 22.11 13.35 -42.00
N ALA A 274 21.16 12.42 -41.95
CA ALA A 274 20.49 11.94 -43.15
C ALA A 274 19.68 13.06 -43.84
N MET A 275 19.05 13.92 -43.05
CA MET A 275 18.28 15.07 -43.55
C MET A 275 19.19 16.10 -44.24
N THR A 276 20.35 16.43 -43.67
CA THR A 276 21.30 17.36 -44.31
C THR A 276 21.81 16.81 -45.64
N VAL A 277 22.13 15.51 -45.71
CA VAL A 277 22.50 14.85 -46.98
C VAL A 277 21.38 14.92 -48.01
N GLN A 278 20.11 14.79 -47.60
CA GLN A 278 18.98 14.96 -48.52
C GLN A 278 18.83 16.41 -48.98
N ALA A 279 19.03 17.39 -48.09
CA ALA A 279 19.01 18.81 -48.44
C ALA A 279 20.10 19.14 -49.48
N ASP A 280 21.33 18.67 -49.29
CA ASP A 280 22.44 18.86 -50.26
C ASP A 280 22.12 18.25 -51.63
N LYS A 281 21.47 17.07 -51.64
CA LYS A 281 21.03 16.42 -52.88
C LYS A 281 19.95 17.26 -53.58
N LEU A 282 19.00 17.79 -52.82
CA LEU A 282 17.94 18.64 -53.35
C LEU A 282 18.54 19.95 -53.92
N GLU A 283 19.50 20.56 -53.24
CA GLU A 283 20.19 21.76 -53.71
C GLU A 283 20.91 21.49 -55.04
N LYS A 284 21.66 20.38 -55.14
CA LYS A 284 22.31 19.96 -56.40
C LYS A 284 21.30 19.73 -57.53
N ALA A 285 20.15 19.12 -57.23
CA ALA A 285 19.08 18.92 -58.20
C ALA A 285 18.51 20.27 -58.67
N GLN A 286 18.26 21.21 -57.75
CA GLN A 286 17.80 22.56 -58.07
C GLN A 286 18.81 23.33 -58.93
N GLN A 287 20.10 23.28 -58.60
CA GLN A 287 21.16 23.89 -59.42
C GLN A 287 21.19 23.31 -60.85
N THR A 288 21.01 21.99 -60.98
CA THR A 288 20.97 21.32 -62.29
C THR A 288 19.78 21.81 -63.12
N VAL A 289 18.59 21.94 -62.50
CA VAL A 289 17.39 22.47 -63.16
C VAL A 289 17.61 23.93 -63.61
N ALA A 290 18.24 24.77 -62.79
CA ALA A 290 18.57 26.14 -63.17
C ALA A 290 19.47 26.20 -64.42
N VAL A 291 20.51 25.37 -64.49
CA VAL A 291 21.38 25.27 -65.68
C VAL A 291 20.61 24.81 -66.92
N GLN A 292 19.68 23.86 -66.77
CA GLN A 292 18.83 23.42 -67.88
C GLN A 292 17.87 24.53 -68.34
N ALA A 293 17.32 25.31 -67.41
CA ALA A 293 16.47 26.46 -67.73
C ALA A 293 17.24 27.52 -68.53
N ASP A 294 18.47 27.88 -68.13
CA ASP A 294 19.34 28.81 -68.87
C ASP A 294 19.64 28.32 -70.29
N LYS A 295 19.93 27.02 -70.45
CA LYS A 295 20.17 26.42 -71.78
C LYS A 295 18.91 26.50 -72.65
N LEU A 296 17.74 26.25 -72.07
CA LEU A 296 16.46 26.35 -72.77
C LEU A 296 16.18 27.79 -73.21
N GLU A 297 16.46 28.77 -72.36
CA GLU A 297 16.30 30.19 -72.69
C GLU A 297 17.20 30.59 -73.86
N LYS A 298 18.48 30.20 -73.82
CA LYS A 298 19.41 30.42 -74.95
C LYS A 298 18.93 29.76 -76.24
N ALA A 299 18.39 28.55 -76.17
CA ALA A 299 17.82 27.87 -77.34
C ALA A 299 16.56 28.58 -77.87
N GLN A 300 15.70 29.09 -77.00
CA GLN A 300 14.53 29.90 -77.37
C GLN A 300 14.97 31.20 -78.05
N GLN A 301 15.95 31.92 -77.52
CA GLN A 301 16.50 33.14 -78.12
C GLN A 301 17.12 32.88 -79.51
N ALA A 302 17.86 31.78 -79.68
CA ALA A 302 18.41 31.41 -80.99
C ALA A 302 17.31 31.08 -82.01
N MET A 303 16.22 30.45 -81.56
CA MET A 303 15.06 30.14 -82.39
C MET A 303 14.31 31.40 -82.83
N THR A 304 14.11 32.38 -81.95
CA THR A 304 13.48 33.65 -82.34
C THR A 304 14.32 34.39 -83.39
N VAL A 305 15.65 34.38 -83.26
CA VAL A 305 16.54 34.96 -84.28
C VAL A 305 16.44 34.21 -85.62
N GLN A 306 16.32 32.88 -85.59
CA GLN A 306 16.06 32.08 -86.79
C GLN A 306 14.71 32.42 -87.42
N ALA A 307 13.65 32.54 -86.61
CA ALA A 307 12.32 32.93 -87.06
C ALA A 307 12.33 34.32 -87.73
N ASP A 308 12.97 35.31 -87.13
CA ASP A 308 13.12 36.65 -87.71
C ASP A 308 13.87 36.62 -89.06
N LYS A 309 14.91 35.78 -89.18
CA LYS A 309 15.63 35.58 -90.45
C LYS A 309 14.74 34.95 -91.51
N LEU A 310 13.93 33.97 -91.13
CA LEU A 310 13.03 33.25 -92.01
C LEU A 310 11.87 34.16 -92.46
N GLU A 311 11.34 35.00 -91.57
CA GLU A 311 10.36 36.03 -91.90
C GLU A 311 10.93 37.05 -92.88
N LYS A 312 12.16 37.53 -92.68
CA LYS A 312 12.86 38.39 -93.65
C LYS A 312 13.07 37.71 -95.00
N ALA A 313 13.42 36.42 -95.01
CA ALA A 313 13.56 35.64 -96.25
C ALA A 313 12.22 35.44 -96.97
N GLN A 314 11.13 35.19 -96.23
CA GLN A 314 9.77 35.11 -96.78
C GLN A 314 9.32 36.45 -97.36
N GLN A 315 9.55 37.57 -96.65
CA GLN A 315 9.24 38.92 -97.13
C GLN A 315 10.02 39.28 -98.40
N ALA A 316 11.30 38.89 -98.50
CA ALA A 316 12.11 39.07 -99.71
C ALA A 316 11.61 38.21 -100.89
N MET A 317 11.08 37.01 -100.63
CA MET A 317 10.53 36.11 -101.65
C MET A 317 9.15 36.55 -102.17
N THR A 318 8.30 37.16 -101.33
CA THR A 318 7.05 37.81 -101.80
C THR A 318 7.29 38.98 -102.76
N VAL A 319 8.51 39.52 -102.80
CA VAL A 319 8.94 40.58 -103.73
C VAL A 319 9.50 39.99 -105.05
N GLN A 320 9.73 38.67 -105.15
CA GLN A 320 10.39 38.01 -106.30
C GLN A 320 9.73 36.70 -106.78
N ALA A 321 8.39 36.63 -106.82
CA ALA A 321 7.70 35.44 -107.33
C ALA A 321 8.00 35.18 -108.82
N ASP A 322 8.94 34.26 -109.10
CA ASP A 322 8.99 33.36 -110.27
C ASP A 322 10.15 32.33 -110.12
N LYS A 323 9.91 31.23 -109.37
CA LYS A 323 10.53 29.87 -109.54
C LYS A 323 10.11 28.90 -108.41
N PRO A 324 9.53 27.72 -108.71
CA PRO A 324 8.87 26.86 -107.70
C PRO A 324 9.76 25.88 -106.92
N GLU A 325 11.08 25.79 -107.18
CA GLU A 325 11.94 24.78 -106.54
C GLU A 325 12.49 25.20 -105.16
N GLN A 326 12.65 26.49 -104.88
CA GLN A 326 13.13 26.99 -103.58
C GLN A 326 12.05 26.95 -102.48
N ALA A 327 10.77 26.99 -102.85
CA ALA A 327 9.66 26.96 -101.90
C ALA A 327 9.53 25.62 -101.14
N ARG A 328 9.89 24.49 -101.78
CA ARG A 328 9.81 23.17 -101.13
C ARG A 328 10.85 22.99 -100.02
N GLN A 329 12.06 23.53 -100.19
CA GLN A 329 13.14 23.43 -99.21
C GLN A 329 12.80 24.21 -97.92
N VAL A 330 12.20 25.38 -98.06
CA VAL A 330 11.74 26.21 -96.93
C VAL A 330 10.56 25.55 -96.19
N VAL A 331 9.66 24.85 -96.88
CA VAL A 331 8.55 24.12 -96.24
C VAL A 331 9.05 22.95 -95.39
N ASP A 332 10.10 22.24 -95.83
CA ASP A 332 10.69 21.16 -95.05
C ASP A 332 11.47 21.67 -93.83
N GLU A 333 12.13 22.83 -93.94
CA GLU A 333 12.74 23.54 -92.79
C GLU A 333 11.67 24.04 -91.79
N LEU A 334 10.53 24.54 -92.27
CA LEU A 334 9.40 24.93 -91.42
C LEU A 334 8.79 23.74 -90.67
N LYS A 335 8.65 22.58 -91.31
CA LYS A 335 8.18 21.35 -90.66
C LYS A 335 9.16 20.87 -89.60
N THR A 336 10.46 20.89 -89.88
CA THR A 336 11.47 20.51 -88.88
C THR A 336 11.48 21.47 -87.68
N LEU A 337 11.31 22.77 -87.90
CA LEU A 337 11.14 23.74 -86.81
C LEU A 337 9.85 23.52 -86.00
N GLN A 338 8.72 23.19 -86.63
CA GLN A 338 7.48 22.87 -85.91
C GLN A 338 7.62 21.65 -85.00
N VAL A 339 8.31 20.60 -85.46
CA VAL A 339 8.57 19.41 -84.65
C VAL A 339 9.46 19.74 -83.45
N LEU A 340 10.50 20.56 -83.64
CA LEU A 340 11.35 21.05 -82.55
C LEU A 340 10.55 21.88 -81.53
N LEU A 341 9.64 22.74 -81.98
CA LEU A 341 8.81 23.60 -81.13
C LEU A 341 7.82 22.78 -80.28
N ALA A 342 7.24 21.71 -80.84
CA ALA A 342 6.42 20.76 -80.11
C ALA A 342 7.23 20.01 -79.02
N GLY A 343 8.46 19.61 -79.34
CA GLY A 343 9.38 18.99 -78.37
C GLY A 343 9.70 19.91 -77.18
N ILE A 344 9.92 21.20 -77.43
CA ILE A 344 10.17 22.19 -76.38
C ILE A 344 8.95 22.39 -75.48
N LYS A 345 7.73 22.42 -76.03
CA LYS A 345 6.50 22.53 -75.21
C LYS A 345 6.36 21.36 -74.25
N ASN A 346 6.59 20.13 -74.71
CA ASN A 346 6.53 18.94 -73.87
C ASN A 346 7.60 18.96 -72.76
N LEU A 347 8.83 19.38 -73.08
CA LEU A 347 9.91 19.55 -72.09
C LEU A 347 9.58 20.63 -71.04
N ARG A 348 9.00 21.76 -71.46
CA ARG A 348 8.60 22.84 -70.55
C ARG A 348 7.52 22.39 -69.57
N GLN A 349 6.55 21.59 -70.05
CA GLN A 349 5.47 21.05 -69.24
C GLN A 349 5.99 20.00 -68.22
N ALA A 350 6.97 19.18 -68.60
CA ALA A 350 7.63 18.24 -67.70
C ALA A 350 8.39 18.95 -66.55
N ILE A 351 9.09 20.06 -66.85
CA ILE A 351 9.77 20.87 -65.82
C ILE A 351 8.77 21.49 -64.84
N GLN A 352 7.63 21.97 -65.34
CA GLN A 352 6.59 22.60 -64.52
C GLN A 352 5.90 21.61 -63.56
N LEU A 353 5.79 20.33 -63.97
CA LEU A 353 5.30 19.26 -63.10
C LEU A 353 6.32 18.88 -62.01
N ILE A 354 7.61 18.91 -62.32
CA ILE A 354 8.67 18.63 -61.33
C ILE A 354 8.71 19.74 -60.27
N GLN A 355 8.56 21.01 -60.67
CA GLN A 355 8.57 22.16 -59.76
C GLN A 355 7.34 22.25 -58.84
N THR A 356 6.20 21.65 -59.21
CA THR A 356 4.97 21.64 -58.37
C THR A 356 4.85 20.40 -57.48
N SER A 357 5.76 19.42 -57.63
CA SER A 357 5.76 18.14 -56.89
C SER A 357 6.79 18.05 -55.75
N ALA A 358 7.63 19.08 -55.60
CA ALA A 358 8.53 19.30 -54.46
C ALA A 358 7.91 20.35 -53.54
#